data_AF-A0A2V9H9A8-F1
#
_entry.id   AF-A0A2V9H9A8-F1
#
_cell.length_a   1.000
_cell.length_b   1.000
_cell.length_c   1.000
_cell.angle_alpha   90.00
_cell.angle_beta   90.00
_cell.angle_gamma   90.00
#
_symmetry.space_group_name_H-M   'P 1'
#
loop_
_entity.id
_entity.type
_entity.pdbx_description
1 polymer ?
#
loop_
_entity_poly.entity_id
_entity_poly.type
_entity_poly.pdbx_seq_one_letter_code
_entity_poly.pdbx_strand_id
1 'polypeptide(L)'
;MLAHIALVHNFQYQIHSTERRRTLVGFDFPAIMKRLEAEEKEPRTKDQIIEMLRSSGEKWAGWLQGLTDDFLAEQVQMAPGMTPTSKSRFEMILSVKEHEMHHRGQLMLIERLLGIVPHLTREMQSSLAAAAAKR
;
A
#
# COMPACT_ATOMS: atom_id res chain seq x y z
N MET A 1 -7.83 0.52 -9.77
CA MET A 1 -6.42 0.07 -9.63
C MET A 1 -5.45 1.14 -9.12
N LEU A 2 -5.12 2.21 -9.86
CA LEU A 2 -4.23 3.24 -9.29
C LEU A 2 -4.85 3.97 -8.09
N ALA A 3 -6.15 4.30 -8.17
CA ALA A 3 -6.90 4.83 -7.03
C ALA A 3 -6.91 3.84 -5.84
N HIS A 4 -7.11 2.54 -6.12
CA HIS A 4 -7.00 1.48 -5.12
C HIS A 4 -5.69 1.53 -4.33
N ILE A 5 -4.56 1.57 -5.05
CA ILE A 5 -3.21 1.63 -4.46
C ILE A 5 -3.08 2.87 -3.57
N ALA A 6 -3.58 4.02 -4.02
CA ALA A 6 -3.48 5.26 -3.26
C ALA A 6 -4.30 5.25 -1.95
N LEU A 7 -5.40 4.47 -1.90
CA LEU A 7 -6.37 4.49 -0.81
C LEU A 7 -6.20 3.34 0.18
N VAL A 8 -5.66 2.20 -0.23
CA VAL A 8 -5.71 0.96 0.57
C VAL A 8 -4.94 1.05 1.89
N HIS A 9 -3.93 1.92 2.01
CA HIS A 9 -3.25 2.12 3.29
C HIS A 9 -4.17 2.73 4.37
N ASN A 10 -5.31 3.32 4.00
CA ASN A 10 -6.16 4.11 4.91
C ASN A 10 -6.72 3.27 6.05
N PHE A 11 -7.06 1.99 5.82
CA PHE A 11 -7.55 1.16 6.93
C PHE A 11 -6.44 0.82 7.91
N GLN A 12 -5.22 0.56 7.43
CA GLN A 12 -4.05 0.35 8.30
C GLN A 12 -3.68 1.65 9.03
N TYR A 13 -3.76 2.80 8.36
CA TYR A 13 -3.57 4.11 8.98
C TYR A 13 -4.61 4.35 10.09
N GLN A 14 -5.88 4.01 9.87
CA GLN A 14 -6.91 4.13 10.90
C GLN A 14 -6.60 3.25 12.12
N ILE A 15 -6.25 1.98 11.90
CA ILE A 15 -5.94 1.03 12.99
C ILE A 15 -4.70 1.45 13.77
N HIS A 16 -3.63 1.83 13.08
CA HIS A 16 -2.31 1.98 13.69
C HIS A 16 -1.93 3.42 14.01
N SER A 17 -2.35 4.40 13.21
CA SER A 17 -2.04 5.82 13.45
C SER A 17 -3.13 6.50 14.25
N THR A 18 -4.38 6.44 13.78
CA THR A 18 -5.51 7.17 14.37
C THR A 18 -5.99 6.55 15.68
N GLU A 19 -6.39 5.27 15.65
CA GLU A 19 -6.96 4.58 16.82
C GLU A 19 -5.90 3.89 17.69
N ARG A 20 -4.70 3.64 17.15
CA ARG A 20 -3.59 2.91 17.81
C ARG A 20 -4.07 1.63 18.50
N ARG A 21 -4.94 0.86 17.83
CA ARG A 21 -5.56 -0.32 18.42
C ARG A 21 -4.51 -1.36 18.78
N ARG A 22 -4.73 -2.04 19.90
CA ARG A 22 -4.03 -3.29 20.30
C ARG A 22 -4.88 -4.54 20.09
N THR A 23 -6.13 -4.36 19.69
CA THR A 23 -7.07 -5.44 19.35
C THR A 23 -8.00 -5.02 18.23
N LEU A 24 -8.27 -5.94 17.33
CA LEU A 24 -9.23 -5.79 16.24
C LEU A 24 -10.64 -6.26 16.63
N VAL A 25 -10.83 -6.76 17.86
CA VAL A 25 -12.17 -7.01 18.39
C VAL A 25 -12.98 -5.72 18.38
N GLY A 26 -14.15 -5.74 17.74
CA GLY A 26 -15.01 -4.58 17.59
C GLY A 26 -14.48 -3.52 16.61
N PHE A 27 -13.50 -3.83 15.76
CA PHE A 27 -13.18 -2.96 14.62
C PHE A 27 -14.15 -3.24 13.47
N ASP A 28 -14.81 -2.19 12.98
CA ASP A 28 -15.84 -2.30 11.93
C ASP A 28 -15.20 -2.36 10.54
N PHE A 29 -14.62 -3.52 10.21
CA PHE A 29 -14.06 -3.79 8.88
C PHE A 29 -15.06 -3.54 7.74
N PRO A 30 -16.33 -4.00 7.83
CA PRO A 30 -17.32 -3.73 6.78
C PRO A 30 -17.53 -2.24 6.51
N ALA A 31 -17.66 -1.41 7.55
CA ALA A 31 -17.88 0.01 7.36
C ALA A 31 -16.68 0.71 6.69
N ILE A 32 -15.45 0.39 7.09
CA ILE A 32 -14.27 1.00 6.48
C ILE A 32 -14.07 0.54 5.04
N MET A 33 -14.29 -0.75 4.74
CA MET A 33 -14.20 -1.26 3.37
C MET A 33 -15.25 -0.63 2.46
N LYS A 34 -16.48 -0.46 2.94
CA LYS A 34 -17.54 0.24 2.19
C LYS A 34 -17.16 1.68 1.87
N ARG A 35 -16.54 2.40 2.81
CA ARG A 35 -16.05 3.77 2.57
C ARG A 35 -14.92 3.80 1.54
N LEU A 36 -13.98 2.87 1.62
CA LEU A 36 -12.88 2.77 0.65
C LEU A 36 -13.39 2.43 -0.76
N GLU A 37 -14.37 1.53 -0.86
CA GLU A 37 -14.99 1.17 -2.13
C GLU A 37 -15.72 2.36 -2.76
N ALA A 38 -16.45 3.14 -1.95
CA ALA A 38 -17.11 4.35 -2.41
C ALA A 38 -16.07 5.38 -2.91
N GLU A 39 -15.03 5.64 -2.12
CA GLU A 39 -13.96 6.57 -2.48
C GLU A 39 -13.22 6.11 -3.75
N GLU A 40 -12.97 4.81 -3.93
CA GLU A 40 -12.32 4.28 -5.13
C GLU A 40 -13.14 4.51 -6.40
N LYS A 41 -14.48 4.49 -6.30
CA LYS A 41 -15.40 4.68 -7.43
C LYS A 41 -15.57 6.13 -7.87
N GLU A 42 -15.14 7.09 -7.05
CA GLU A 42 -15.23 8.50 -7.40
C GLU A 42 -14.45 8.80 -8.69
N PRO A 43 -15.08 9.49 -9.68
CA PRO A 43 -14.45 9.77 -10.95
C PRO A 43 -13.30 10.75 -10.75
N ARG A 44 -12.12 10.38 -11.25
CA ARG A 44 -10.90 11.21 -11.17
C ARG A 44 -10.19 11.28 -12.51
N THR A 45 -9.65 12.45 -12.81
CA THR A 45 -8.73 12.64 -13.93
C THR A 45 -7.38 11.98 -13.63
N LYS A 46 -6.56 11.79 -14.66
CA LYS A 46 -5.20 11.28 -14.49
C LYS A 46 -4.39 12.12 -13.51
N ASP A 47 -4.46 13.44 -13.61
CA ASP A 47 -3.69 14.35 -12.75
C ASP A 47 -4.15 14.27 -11.29
N GLN A 48 -5.47 14.14 -11.07
CA GLN A 48 -6.02 13.90 -9.74
C GLN A 48 -5.53 12.57 -9.14
N ILE A 49 -5.45 11.51 -9.94
CA ILE A 49 -4.93 10.21 -9.50
C ILE A 49 -3.44 10.30 -9.15
N ILE A 50 -2.64 11.01 -9.96
CA ILE A 50 -1.20 11.21 -9.69
C ILE A 50 -0.98 12.00 -8.41
N GLU A 51 -1.74 13.09 -8.21
CA GLU A 51 -1.68 13.87 -6.98
C GLU A 51 -2.11 13.04 -5.76
N MET A 52 -3.15 12.23 -5.91
CA MET A 52 -3.64 11.36 -4.84
C MET A 52 -2.58 10.32 -4.46
N LEU A 53 -1.91 9.69 -5.42
CA LEU A 53 -0.80 8.75 -5.17
C LEU A 53 0.37 9.42 -4.44
N ARG A 54 0.71 10.65 -4.83
CA ARG A 54 1.82 11.41 -4.23
C ARG A 54 1.51 11.79 -2.80
N SER A 55 0.40 12.49 -2.59
CA SER A 55 -0.02 12.99 -1.27
C SER A 55 -0.31 11.85 -0.29
N SER A 56 -0.90 10.75 -0.74
CA SER A 56 -1.13 9.57 0.11
C SER A 56 0.19 8.88 0.48
N GLY A 57 1.09 8.73 -0.49
CA GLY A 57 2.44 8.21 -0.27
C GLY A 57 3.25 9.06 0.72
N GLU A 58 3.25 10.37 0.59
CA GLU A 58 3.93 11.31 1.49
C GLU A 58 3.36 11.25 2.91
N LYS A 59 2.03 11.22 3.05
CA LYS A 59 1.36 11.07 4.34
C LYS A 59 1.75 9.76 5.03
N TRP A 60 1.71 8.65 4.29
CA TRP A 60 2.07 7.34 4.83
C TRP A 60 3.56 7.27 5.21
N ALA A 61 4.45 7.70 4.32
CA ALA A 61 5.89 7.71 4.56
C ALA A 61 6.27 8.60 5.75
N GLY A 62 5.69 9.79 5.86
CA GLY A 62 5.92 10.70 6.97
C GLY A 62 5.50 10.11 8.32
N TRP A 63 4.40 9.35 8.34
CA TRP A 63 4.01 8.61 9.55
C TRP A 63 4.97 7.46 9.86
N LEU A 64 5.39 6.68 8.86
CA LEU A 64 6.31 5.56 9.04
C LEU A 64 7.67 5.99 9.61
N GLN A 65 8.18 7.15 9.19
CA GLN A 65 9.47 7.69 9.67
C GLN A 65 9.49 7.98 11.17
N GLY A 66 8.34 8.18 11.80
CA GLY A 66 8.21 8.46 13.23
C GLY A 66 8.02 7.22 14.11
N LEU A 67 7.99 6.01 13.55
CA LEU A 67 7.72 4.79 14.30
C LEU A 67 8.97 4.26 15.02
N THR A 68 8.80 3.78 16.24
CA THR A 68 9.87 3.15 17.02
C THR A 68 9.82 1.63 16.93
N ASP A 69 10.93 0.96 17.16
CA ASP A 69 10.99 -0.52 17.21
C ASP A 69 10.03 -1.10 18.25
N ASP A 70 9.92 -0.48 19.44
CA ASP A 70 8.97 -0.90 20.47
C ASP A 70 7.51 -0.84 19.98
N PHE A 71 7.17 0.22 19.23
CA PHE A 71 5.82 0.36 18.66
C PHE A 71 5.56 -0.68 17.58
N LEU A 72 6.55 -0.96 16.73
CA LEU A 72 6.49 -1.96 15.67
C LEU A 72 6.41 -3.39 16.23
N ALA A 73 7.04 -3.64 17.39
CA ALA A 73 7.05 -4.93 18.08
C ALA A 73 5.75 -5.22 18.85
N GLU A 74 4.85 -4.24 19.04
CA GLU A 74 3.58 -4.45 19.73
C GLU A 74 2.76 -5.56 19.07
N GLN A 75 2.21 -6.46 19.89
CA GLN A 75 1.31 -7.51 19.43
C GLN A 75 -0.12 -6.97 19.35
N VAL A 76 -0.74 -7.09 18.18
CA VAL A 76 -2.13 -6.73 17.94
C VAL A 76 -2.96 -8.01 17.92
N GLN A 77 -3.94 -8.08 18.83
CA GLN A 77 -4.90 -9.18 18.89
C GLN A 77 -5.82 -9.13 17.67
N MET A 78 -5.86 -10.21 16.90
CA MET A 78 -6.72 -10.32 15.71
C MET A 78 -8.18 -10.57 16.12
N ALA A 79 -9.10 -10.30 15.18
CA ALA A 79 -10.52 -10.60 15.37
C ALA A 79 -10.73 -12.12 15.57
N PRO A 80 -11.80 -12.55 16.26
CA PRO A 80 -12.09 -13.97 16.48
C PRO A 80 -12.16 -14.75 15.17
N GLY A 81 -11.57 -15.95 15.13
CA GLY A 81 -11.53 -16.81 13.94
C GLY A 81 -10.34 -16.56 13.00
N MET A 82 -9.54 -15.52 13.24
CA MET A 82 -8.32 -15.27 12.49
C MET A 82 -7.16 -16.15 12.99
N THR A 83 -6.35 -16.66 12.07
CA THR A 83 -5.09 -17.37 12.36
C THR A 83 -3.93 -16.65 11.66
N PRO A 84 -2.85 -16.26 12.38
CA PRO A 84 -2.65 -16.38 13.83
C PRO A 84 -3.59 -15.49 14.64
N THR A 85 -3.75 -15.80 15.94
CA THR A 85 -4.61 -15.04 16.86
C THR A 85 -4.05 -13.66 17.20
N SER A 86 -2.74 -13.44 17.05
CA SER A 86 -2.09 -12.13 17.18
C SER A 86 -1.04 -11.98 16.09
N LYS A 87 -0.74 -10.73 15.73
CA LYS A 87 0.34 -10.37 14.80
C LYS A 87 1.13 -9.20 15.36
N SER A 88 2.41 -9.13 15.04
CA SER A 88 3.17 -7.91 15.30
C SER A 88 2.59 -6.75 14.49
N ARG A 89 2.67 -5.54 15.05
CA ARG A 89 2.25 -4.32 14.34
C ARG A 89 3.07 -4.14 13.06
N PHE A 90 4.35 -4.50 13.09
CA PHE A 90 5.22 -4.51 11.93
C PHE A 90 4.65 -5.34 10.77
N GLU A 91 4.24 -6.60 11.01
CA GLU A 91 3.62 -7.45 9.98
C GLU A 91 2.38 -6.80 9.36
N MET A 92 1.53 -6.21 10.20
CA MET A 92 0.31 -5.56 9.72
C MET A 92 0.61 -4.33 8.87
N ILE A 93 1.59 -3.50 9.26
CA ILE A 93 2.02 -2.33 8.50
C ILE A 93 2.70 -2.75 7.19
N LEU A 94 3.54 -3.79 7.21
CA LEU A 94 4.23 -4.33 6.04
C LEU A 94 3.26 -4.77 4.94
N SER A 95 2.08 -5.27 5.32
CA SER A 95 1.03 -5.68 4.37
C SER A 95 0.63 -4.58 3.39
N VAL A 96 0.75 -3.30 3.77
CA VAL A 96 0.49 -2.17 2.87
C VAL A 96 1.46 -2.20 1.69
N LYS A 97 2.75 -2.48 1.95
CA LYS A 97 3.77 -2.52 0.91
C LYS A 97 3.62 -3.74 0.01
N GLU A 98 3.33 -4.90 0.61
CA GLU A 98 3.07 -6.14 -0.14
C GLU A 98 1.89 -5.95 -1.09
N HIS A 99 0.82 -5.30 -0.62
CA HIS A 99 -0.37 -5.01 -1.39
C HIS A 99 -0.09 -4.02 -2.54
N GLU A 100 0.68 -2.95 -2.31
CA GLU A 100 1.14 -2.05 -3.37
C GLU A 100 1.93 -2.80 -4.45
N MET A 101 2.90 -3.63 -4.04
CA MET A 101 3.73 -4.42 -4.95
C MET A 101 2.91 -5.41 -5.76
N HIS A 102 1.92 -6.06 -5.15
CA HIS A 102 1.01 -6.98 -5.81
C HIS A 102 0.28 -6.32 -6.98
N HIS A 103 -0.36 -5.17 -6.74
CA HIS A 103 -1.11 -4.47 -7.79
C HIS A 103 -0.22 -3.77 -8.81
N ARG A 104 0.98 -3.33 -8.41
CA ARG A 104 1.98 -2.86 -9.38
C ARG A 104 2.39 -3.98 -10.34
N GLY A 105 2.53 -5.21 -9.88
CA GLY A 105 2.76 -6.37 -10.75
C GLY A 105 1.63 -6.58 -11.76
N GLN A 106 0.36 -6.47 -11.31
CA GLN A 106 -0.81 -6.54 -12.20
C GLN A 106 -0.80 -5.42 -13.24
N LEU A 107 -0.44 -4.18 -12.86
CA LEU A 107 -0.33 -3.06 -13.79
C LEU A 107 0.76 -3.29 -14.84
N MET A 108 1.92 -3.81 -14.46
CA MET A 108 3.00 -4.13 -15.41
C MET A 108 2.59 -5.22 -16.42
N LEU A 109 1.76 -6.18 -16.01
CA LEU A 109 1.17 -7.14 -16.92
C LEU A 109 0.24 -6.46 -17.93
N ILE A 110 -0.63 -5.56 -17.47
CA ILE A 110 -1.55 -4.80 -18.34
C ILE A 110 -0.76 -3.92 -19.32
N GLU A 111 0.30 -3.24 -18.87
CA GLU A 111 1.18 -2.45 -19.73
C GLU A 111 1.72 -3.31 -20.89
N ARG A 112 2.21 -4.52 -20.60
CA ARG A 112 2.69 -5.45 -21.62
C ARG A 112 1.61 -5.85 -22.62
N LEU A 113 0.41 -6.17 -22.15
CA LEU A 113 -0.72 -6.52 -23.02
C LEU A 113 -1.11 -5.36 -23.96
N LEU A 114 -0.86 -4.11 -23.54
CA LEU A 114 -1.10 -2.91 -24.34
C LEU A 114 0.12 -2.50 -25.20
N GLY A 115 1.18 -3.31 -25.25
CA GLY A 115 2.39 -3.00 -26.01
C GLY A 115 3.30 -1.94 -25.36
N ILE A 116 3.04 -1.58 -24.10
CA ILE A 116 3.84 -0.65 -23.32
C ILE A 116 4.92 -1.43 -22.58
N VAL A 117 6.18 -1.00 -22.69
CA VAL A 117 7.27 -1.59 -21.90
C VAL A 117 7.17 -1.09 -20.46
N PRO A 118 7.01 -1.94 -19.43
CA PRO A 118 6.91 -1.52 -18.04
C PRO A 118 8.12 -0.73 -17.56
N HIS A 119 7.90 0.21 -16.63
CA HIS A 119 8.96 1.12 -16.19
C HIS A 119 10.19 0.42 -15.61
N LEU A 120 10.01 -0.61 -14.77
CA LEU A 120 11.14 -1.38 -14.24
C LEU A 120 11.93 -2.11 -15.33
N THR A 121 11.26 -2.57 -16.40
CA THR A 121 11.98 -3.15 -17.55
C THR A 121 12.77 -2.08 -18.29
N ARG A 122 12.18 -0.88 -18.51
CA ARG A 122 12.89 0.23 -19.16
C ARG A 122 14.13 0.65 -18.36
N GLU A 123 14.02 0.74 -17.03
CA GLU A 123 15.13 1.07 -16.12
C GLU A 123 16.24 0.01 -16.17
N MET A 124 15.86 -1.28 -16.15
CA MET A 124 16.81 -2.39 -16.31
C MET A 124 17.54 -2.32 -17.66
N GLN A 125 16.81 -2.12 -18.77
CA GLN A 125 17.39 -2.00 -20.11
C GLN A 125 18.35 -0.81 -20.21
N SER A 126 17.98 0.34 -19.63
CA SER A 126 18.84 1.52 -19.58
C SER A 126 20.14 1.25 -18.79
N SER A 127 20.03 0.57 -17.65
CA SER A 127 21.17 0.21 -16.81
C SER A 127 22.15 -0.72 -17.53
N LEU A 128 21.64 -1.74 -18.25
CA LEU A 128 22.46 -2.65 -19.04
C LEU A 128 23.15 -1.94 -20.21
N ALA A 129 22.45 -1.06 -20.92
CA ALA A 129 23.03 -0.27 -22.00
C ALA A 129 24.16 0.65 -21.49
N ALA A 130 23.96 1.31 -20.35
CA ALA A 130 24.98 2.15 -19.73
C ALA A 130 26.21 1.35 -19.28
N ALA A 131 26.03 0.10 -18.82
CA ALA A 131 27.14 -0.78 -18.45
C ALA A 131 27.93 -1.26 -19.69
N ALA A 132 27.24 -1.56 -20.80
CA ALA A 132 27.87 -1.97 -22.05
C ALA A 132 28.69 -0.83 -22.69
N ALA A 133 28.21 0.41 -22.62
CA ALA A 133 28.92 1.59 -23.15
C ALA A 133 30.18 1.99 -22.36
N LYS A 134 30.37 1.44 -21.15
CA LYS A 134 31.57 1.66 -20.31
C LYS A 134 32.66 0.61 -20.52
N ARG A 135 32.41 -0.41 -21.36
CA ARG A 135 33.38 -1.44 -21.74
C ARG A 135 33.99 -1.08 -23.09
#